data_AF-A0A967PFF0-F1
#
_entry.id   AF-A0A967PFF0-F1
#
_cell.length_a   1.000
_cell.length_b   1.000
_cell.length_c   1.000
_cell.angle_alpha   90.00
_cell.angle_beta   90.00
_cell.angle_gamma   90.00
#
_symmetry.space_group_name_H-M   'P 1'
#
loop_
_entity.id
_entity.type
_entity.pdbx_description
1 polymer ?
#
loop_
_entity_poly.entity_id
_entity_poly.type
_entity_poly.pdbx_seq_one_letter_code
_entity_poly.pdbx_strand_id
1 'polypeptide(L)'
;MPPKHPAATVEHLLTSLLAAGGAGDVDAWSALSADEAIQSLYLVTEGKGRLMEPSPMAEWDPEADPLREMEVIGEPLIVGDAAAIAVRCSLPAAPVDGGEG
;
A
#
# COMPACT_ATOMS: atom_id res chain seq x y z
N MET A 1 -18.78 18.12 -27.79
CA MET A 1 -18.01 17.73 -26.59
C MET A 1 -16.90 16.81 -27.06
N PRO A 2 -15.65 16.99 -26.59
CA PRO A 2 -14.65 15.95 -26.76
C PRO A 2 -15.18 14.66 -26.10
N PRO A 3 -14.84 13.48 -26.65
CA PRO A 3 -15.25 12.22 -26.03
C PRO A 3 -14.74 12.22 -24.59
N LYS A 4 -15.66 12.02 -23.64
CA LYS A 4 -15.28 11.77 -22.25
C LYS A 4 -14.42 10.50 -22.29
N HIS A 5 -13.12 10.65 -22.00
CA HIS A 5 -12.28 9.49 -21.80
C HIS A 5 -12.98 8.56 -20.80
N PRO A 6 -13.03 7.23 -21.05
CA PRO A 6 -13.59 6.32 -20.08
C PRO A 6 -12.85 6.53 -18.75
N ALA A 7 -13.60 6.61 -17.66
CA ALA A 7 -13.00 6.67 -16.33
C ALA A 7 -12.08 5.45 -16.17
N ALA A 8 -10.90 5.67 -15.59
CA ALA A 8 -9.99 4.58 -15.27
C ALA A 8 -10.70 3.54 -14.38
N THR A 9 -10.48 2.25 -14.64
CA THR A 9 -10.98 1.20 -13.76
C THR A 9 -10.23 1.25 -12.43
N VAL A 10 -10.84 0.77 -11.35
CA VAL A 10 -10.18 0.67 -10.04
C VAL A 10 -8.88 -0.14 -10.13
N GLU A 11 -8.88 -1.20 -10.94
CA GLU A 11 -7.68 -2.01 -11.22
C GLU A 11 -6.56 -1.20 -11.90
N HIS A 12 -6.91 -0.32 -12.86
CA HIS A 12 -5.93 0.54 -13.52
C HIS A 12 -5.36 1.61 -12.58
N LEU A 13 -6.20 2.22 -11.75
CA LEU A 13 -5.78 3.16 -10.71
C LEU A 13 -4.85 2.48 -9.71
N LEU A 14 -5.20 1.27 -9.27
CA LEU A 14 -4.40 0.48 -8.34
C LEU A 14 -3.04 0.11 -8.94
N THR A 15 -3.01 -0.35 -10.18
CA THR A 15 -1.76 -0.67 -10.89
C THR A 15 -0.86 0.56 -11.00
N SER A 16 -1.45 1.71 -11.31
CA SER A 16 -0.72 2.98 -11.42
C SER A 16 -0.17 3.45 -10.06
N LEU A 17 -0.96 3.30 -8.99
CA LEU A 17 -0.56 3.64 -7.64
C LEU A 17 0.61 2.76 -7.16
N LEU A 18 0.55 1.45 -7.40
CA LEU A 18 1.64 0.53 -7.07
C LEU A 18 2.92 0.85 -7.86
N ALA A 19 2.79 1.23 -9.14
CA ALA A 19 3.92 1.63 -9.95
C ALA A 19 4.57 2.92 -9.42
N ALA A 20 3.77 3.90 -9.00
CA ALA A 20 4.26 5.11 -8.34
C ALA A 20 4.99 4.78 -7.03
N GLY A 21 4.42 3.89 -6.21
CA GLY A 21 5.03 3.40 -4.97
C GLY A 21 6.38 2.73 -5.21
N GLY A 22 6.44 1.79 -6.16
CA GLY A 22 7.68 1.09 -6.51
C GLY A 22 8.76 1.99 -7.13
N ALA A 23 8.38 3.10 -7.75
CA ALA A 23 9.29 4.11 -8.28
C ALA A 23 9.72 5.16 -7.23
N GLY A 24 9.06 5.22 -6.07
CA GLY A 24 9.21 6.32 -5.11
C GLY A 24 8.72 7.66 -5.64
N ASP A 25 7.76 7.66 -6.58
CA ASP A 25 7.20 8.86 -7.21
C ASP A 25 6.09 9.46 -6.34
N VAL A 26 6.50 10.36 -5.44
CA VAL A 26 5.61 11.04 -4.48
C VAL A 26 4.53 11.87 -5.16
N ASP A 27 4.86 12.53 -6.27
CA ASP A 27 3.91 13.38 -7.00
C ASP A 27 2.82 12.52 -7.65
N ALA A 28 3.20 11.42 -8.32
CA ALA A 28 2.24 10.50 -8.91
C ALA A 28 1.39 9.78 -7.85
N TRP A 29 2.01 9.38 -6.74
CA TRP A 29 1.32 8.75 -5.61
C TRP A 29 0.25 9.67 -5.00
N SER A 30 0.63 10.93 -4.73
CA SER A 30 -0.28 11.94 -4.19
C SER A 30 -1.41 12.24 -5.17
N ALA A 31 -1.14 12.37 -6.47
CA ALA A 31 -2.16 12.64 -7.48
C ALA A 31 -3.19 11.50 -7.65
N LEU A 32 -2.81 10.26 -7.31
CA LEU A 32 -3.64 9.07 -7.40
C LEU A 32 -4.39 8.75 -6.09
N SER A 33 -4.08 9.45 -5.00
CA SER A 33 -4.63 9.19 -3.67
C SER A 33 -5.59 10.31 -3.26
N ALA A 34 -6.68 9.94 -2.58
CA ALA A 34 -7.49 10.94 -1.87
C ALA A 34 -6.78 11.38 -0.59
N ASP A 35 -7.00 12.62 -0.15
CA ASP A 35 -6.40 13.16 1.08
C ASP A 35 -6.80 12.33 2.31
N GLU A 36 -8.04 11.83 2.32
CA GLU A 36 -8.57 10.95 3.37
C GLU A 36 -8.21 9.46 3.21
N ALA A 37 -7.46 9.07 2.17
CA ALA A 37 -7.11 7.68 1.94
C ALA A 37 -6.15 7.16 3.01
N ILE A 38 -6.36 5.92 3.44
CA ILE A 38 -5.58 5.25 4.49
C ILE A 38 -4.94 3.99 3.92
N GLN A 39 -3.63 3.83 4.13
CA GLN A 39 -2.93 2.58 3.92
C GLN A 39 -2.98 1.74 5.21
N SER A 40 -3.58 0.56 5.13
CA SER A 40 -3.61 -0.40 6.25
C SER A 40 -2.80 -1.63 5.88
N LEU A 41 -1.83 -1.99 6.73
CA LEU A 41 -1.00 -3.19 6.53
C LEU A 41 -1.41 -4.26 7.52
N TYR A 42 -1.86 -5.40 6.99
CA TYR A 42 -2.15 -6.58 7.79
C TYR A 42 -1.02 -7.59 7.65
N LEU A 43 -0.14 -7.65 8.64
CA LEU A 43 0.99 -8.57 8.65
C LEU A 43 0.51 -9.97 9.06
N VAL A 44 0.77 -10.95 8.21
CA VAL A 44 0.51 -12.36 8.51
C VAL A 44 1.85 -13.11 8.63
N THR A 45 2.20 -13.55 9.83
CA THR A 45 3.40 -14.35 10.11
C THR A 45 3.01 -15.64 10.81
N GLU A 46 3.46 -16.80 10.30
CA GLU A 46 3.25 -18.12 10.94
C GLU A 46 1.77 -18.40 11.31
N GLY A 47 0.83 -17.92 10.49
CA GLY A 47 -0.61 -18.07 10.72
C GLY A 47 -1.21 -17.09 11.73
N LYS A 48 -0.43 -16.17 12.30
CA LYS A 48 -0.91 -15.06 13.14
C LYS A 48 -1.00 -13.79 12.31
N GLY A 49 -2.13 -13.11 12.40
CA GLY A 49 -2.33 -11.80 11.77
C GLY A 49 -2.24 -10.68 12.80
N ARG A 50 -1.61 -9.56 12.44
CA ARG A 50 -1.69 -8.30 13.18
C ARG A 50 -1.93 -7.14 12.22
N LEU A 51 -2.81 -6.23 12.60
CA LEU A 51 -2.94 -4.94 11.94
C LEU A 51 -1.79 -4.04 12.42
N MET A 52 -1.04 -3.47 11.49
CA MET A 52 -0.10 -2.39 11.78
C MET A 52 -0.84 -1.05 11.85
N GLU A 53 -0.23 -0.07 12.50
CA GLU A 53 -0.79 1.28 12.58
C GLU A 53 -1.12 1.78 11.16
N PRO A 54 -2.37 2.19 10.89
CA PRO A 54 -2.73 2.71 9.59
C PRO A 54 -2.04 4.05 9.31
N SER A 55 -1.56 4.23 8.09
CA SER A 55 -0.87 5.46 7.67
C SER A 55 -1.76 6.26 6.73
N PRO A 56 -2.01 7.56 6.98
CA PRO A 56 -2.62 8.44 6.00
C PRO A 56 -1.76 8.52 4.73
N MET A 57 -2.38 8.41 3.56
CA MET A 57 -1.67 8.47 2.29
C MET A 57 -1.05 9.85 2.02
N ALA A 58 -1.62 10.91 2.61
CA ALA A 58 -1.07 12.26 2.58
C ALA A 58 0.28 12.41 3.32
N GLU A 59 0.60 11.46 4.20
CA GLU A 59 1.83 11.44 4.99
C GLU A 59 2.80 10.35 4.51
N TRP A 60 2.55 9.76 3.33
CA TRP A 60 3.36 8.69 2.80
C TRP A 60 4.80 9.15 2.52
N ASP A 61 5.76 8.42 3.07
CA ASP A 61 7.19 8.60 2.85
C ASP A 61 7.77 7.34 2.18
N PRO A 62 8.22 7.41 0.92
CA PRO A 62 8.79 6.26 0.21
C PRO A 62 10.07 5.70 0.85
N GLU A 63 10.78 6.49 1.66
CA GLU A 63 11.99 6.02 2.34
C GLU A 63 11.66 5.20 3.60
N ALA A 64 10.53 5.50 4.25
CA ALA A 64 10.05 4.83 5.45
C ALA A 64 9.00 3.74 5.18
N ASP A 65 8.52 3.62 3.93
CA ASP A 65 7.47 2.65 3.58
C ASP A 65 7.98 1.19 3.74
N PRO A 66 7.39 0.40 4.66
CA PRO A 66 7.75 -1.00 4.84
C PRO A 66 7.45 -1.87 3.60
N LEU A 67 6.69 -1.35 2.63
CA LEU A 67 6.37 -2.00 1.38
C LEU A 67 7.30 -1.63 0.21
N ARG A 68 8.32 -0.80 0.41
CA ARG A 68 9.22 -0.34 -0.65
C ARG A 68 9.80 -1.47 -1.53
N GLU A 69 10.12 -2.61 -0.92
CA GLU A 69 10.68 -3.78 -1.61
C GLU A 69 9.69 -4.96 -1.66
N MET A 70 8.39 -4.68 -1.69
CA MET A 70 7.37 -5.72 -1.73
C MET A 70 7.30 -6.43 -3.10
N GLU A 71 6.96 -7.72 -3.05
CA GLU A 71 6.56 -8.53 -4.19
C GLU A 71 5.03 -8.76 -4.13
N VAL A 72 4.31 -8.45 -5.20
CA VAL A 72 2.87 -8.77 -5.29
C VAL A 72 2.69 -10.26 -5.59
N ILE A 73 1.96 -10.98 -4.73
CA ILE A 73 1.83 -12.45 -4.79
C ILE A 73 0.41 -12.95 -5.08
N GLY A 74 -0.51 -12.05 -5.44
CA GLY A 74 -1.89 -12.41 -5.77
C GLY A 74 -2.61 -11.32 -6.55
N GLU A 75 -3.77 -11.67 -7.08
CA GLU A 75 -4.66 -10.69 -7.71
C GLU A 75 -5.28 -9.76 -6.66
N PRO A 76 -5.47 -8.47 -6.98
CA PRO A 76 -6.19 -7.56 -6.10
C PRO A 76 -7.64 -8.01 -5.86
N LEU A 77 -8.07 -7.95 -4.61
CA LEU A 77 -9.48 -8.03 -4.25
C LEU A 77 -10.04 -6.61 -4.14
N ILE A 78 -11.04 -6.29 -4.96
CA ILE A 78 -11.72 -4.99 -4.94
C ILE A 78 -13.12 -5.18 -4.34
N VAL A 79 -13.42 -4.45 -3.26
CA VAL A 79 -14.74 -4.46 -2.59
C VAL A 79 -15.16 -3.02 -2.35
N GLY A 80 -16.07 -2.51 -3.18
CA GLY A 80 -16.49 -1.11 -3.11
C GLY A 80 -15.33 -0.17 -3.50
N ASP A 81 -14.94 0.69 -2.57
CA ASP A 81 -13.81 1.62 -2.64
C ASP A 81 -12.50 1.06 -2.06
N ALA A 82 -12.54 -0.13 -1.45
CA ALA A 82 -11.37 -0.78 -0.89
C ALA A 82 -10.71 -1.71 -1.93
N ALA A 83 -9.38 -1.63 -2.00
CA ALA A 83 -8.54 -2.59 -2.70
C ALA A 83 -7.59 -3.27 -1.70
N ALA A 84 -7.54 -4.59 -1.72
CA ALA A 84 -6.62 -5.39 -0.93
C ALA A 84 -5.70 -6.19 -1.87
N ILE A 85 -4.40 -6.16 -1.61
CA ILE A 85 -3.41 -6.88 -2.40
C ILE A 85 -2.59 -7.75 -1.45
N ALA A 86 -2.46 -9.03 -1.79
CA ALA A 86 -1.54 -9.91 -1.09
C ALA A 86 -0.11 -9.61 -1.55
N VAL A 87 0.75 -9.24 -0.62
CA VAL A 87 2.15 -8.92 -0.89
C VAL A 87 3.08 -9.70 0.03
N ARG A 88 4.28 -9.98 -0.44
CA ARG A 88 5.40 -10.48 0.33
C ARG A 88 6.40 -9.35 0.50
N CYS A 89 6.81 -9.06 1.73
CA CYS A 89 7.83 -8.06 2.01
C CYS A 89 8.85 -8.63 3.00
N SER A 90 10.06 -8.06 2.97
CA SER A 90 11.08 -8.30 3.98
C SER A 90 11.00 -7.17 5.00
N LEU A 91 10.33 -7.41 6.12
CA LEU A 91 10.39 -6.46 7.22
C LEU A 91 11.73 -6.60 7.94
N PRO A 92 12.41 -5.50 8.32
CA PRO A 92 13.49 -5.59 9.28
C PRO A 92 12.98 -6.30 10.52
N ALA A 93 13.80 -7.18 11.10
CA ALA A 93 13.44 -7.88 12.32
C ALA A 93 12.96 -6.82 13.33
N ALA A 94 11.72 -6.97 13.80
CA ALA A 94 11.25 -6.14 14.89
C ALA A 94 12.30 -6.25 16.01
N PRO A 95 12.68 -5.14 16.69
CA PRO A 95 13.49 -5.26 17.87
C PRO A 95 12.80 -6.31 18.76
N VAL A 96 13.51 -7.41 19.01
CA VAL A 96 13.15 -8.26 20.15
C VAL A 96 13.13 -7.30 21.32
N ASP A 97 11.98 -7.14 21.99
CA ASP A 97 11.91 -6.36 23.21
C ASP A 97 13.00 -6.90 24.15
N GLY A 98 14.11 -6.18 24.21
CA GLY A 98 15.25 -6.45 25.08
C GLY A 98 14.93 -6.01 26.50
N GLY A 99 13.71 -6.28 26.97
CA GLY A 99 13.28 -6.05 28.33
C GLY A 99 13.56 -7.29 29.18
N GLU A 100 14.84 -7.51 29.52
CA GLU A 100 15.22 -8.28 30.70
C GLU A 100 14.90 -7.46 31.96
N GLY A 101 14.39 -8.11 33.02
CA GLY A 101 14.27 -7.53 34.36
C GLY A 101 13.17 -8.13 35.23
#